data_AF-A0A947HTC3-F1
#
_entry.id   AF-A0A947HTC3-F1
#
_cell.length_a   1.000
_cell.length_b   1.000
_cell.length_c   1.000
_cell.angle_alpha   90.00
_cell.angle_beta   90.00
_cell.angle_gamma   90.00
#
_symmetry.space_group_name_H-M   'P 1'
#
loop_
_entity.id
_entity.type
_entity.pdbx_description
1 polymer ?
#
loop_
_entity_poly.entity_id
_entity_poly.type
_entity_poly.pdbx_seq_one_letter_code
_entity_poly.pdbx_strand_id
1 'polypeptide(L)'
;MSSPAPEAPRPPLSPGRAIPWQELGTVLVAGLVLAAWHYGVASRHVETALLDLVGITTPDADALWRPVLWAASSGLLFFIPAALWVRLGLGGRLSDCGMGAPSRSSLRDQARLVGTLALLLGLVLLVSGTPEFRRIYPIGHGPLWLFVYAAHFVGIEFFFRGVLLFPFEARYGSGAILIGALPYAMTHFQKPPLEALASLPAGLLMAAVALNTRSIWPGAALHVGVAVGMELIAGSG
;
A
#
# COMPACT_ATOMS: atom_id res chain seq x y z
N MET A 1 9.96 -3.74 60.62
CA MET A 1 9.85 -3.66 59.14
C MET A 1 9.41 -2.25 58.80
N SER A 2 10.33 -1.43 58.29
CA SER A 2 10.08 -0.06 57.85
C SER A 2 9.26 -0.08 56.57
N SER A 3 8.09 0.57 56.58
CA SER A 3 7.24 0.71 55.39
C SER A 3 8.01 1.47 54.30
N PRO A 4 7.98 1.04 53.02
CA PRO A 4 8.65 1.77 51.95
C PRO A 4 8.02 3.16 51.81
N ALA A 5 8.87 4.17 51.62
CA ALA A 5 8.43 5.55 51.42
C ALA A 5 7.50 5.63 50.18
N PRO A 6 6.44 6.45 50.23
CA PRO A 6 5.53 6.61 49.11
C PRO A 6 6.29 7.08 47.86
N GLU A 7 6.09 6.37 46.77
CA GLU A 7 6.69 6.66 45.46
C GLU A 7 6.27 8.08 45.03
N ALA A 8 7.26 8.92 44.71
CA ALA A 8 6.99 10.30 44.31
C ALA A 8 6.08 10.33 43.07
N PRO A 9 5.07 11.22 43.02
CA PRO A 9 4.17 11.30 41.87
C PRO A 9 4.98 11.56 40.60
N ARG A 10 4.76 10.74 39.57
CA ARG A 10 5.42 10.90 38.28
C ARG A 10 5.16 12.33 37.76
N PRO A 11 6.19 13.01 37.23
CA PRO A 11 5.99 14.33 36.67
C PRO A 11 4.91 14.28 35.59
N PRO A 12 4.03 15.29 35.50
CA PRO A 12 3.06 15.37 34.42
C PRO A 12 3.82 15.34 33.09
N LEU A 13 3.30 14.59 32.11
CA LEU A 13 3.83 14.62 30.75
C LEU A 13 3.94 16.08 30.32
N SER A 14 5.13 16.50 29.88
CA SER A 14 5.34 17.86 29.39
C SER A 14 4.29 18.16 28.32
N PRO A 15 3.71 19.37 28.29
CA PRO A 15 2.68 19.69 27.31
C PRO A 15 3.28 19.48 25.91
N GLY A 16 2.87 18.38 25.28
CA GLY A 16 3.39 17.97 23.99
C GLY A 16 3.10 19.05 22.96
N ARG A 17 4.05 19.30 22.05
CA ARG A 17 3.81 20.17 20.88
C ARG A 17 2.49 19.76 20.23
N ALA A 18 1.59 20.72 20.01
CA ALA A 18 0.35 20.48 19.29
C ALA A 18 0.61 19.76 17.96
N ILE A 19 -0.28 18.83 17.59
CA ILE A 19 -0.21 18.13 16.31
C ILE A 19 -0.74 19.10 15.23
N PRO A 20 0.01 19.33 14.13
CA PRO A 20 -0.45 20.16 13.03
C PRO A 20 -1.74 19.62 12.42
N TRP A 21 -2.63 20.50 11.98
CA TRP A 21 -3.88 20.10 11.34
C TRP A 21 -3.63 19.30 10.04
N GLN A 22 -2.50 19.53 9.38
CA GLN A 22 -2.08 18.77 8.19
C GLN A 22 -1.86 17.29 8.52
N GLU A 23 -1.24 16.99 9.67
CA GLU A 23 -1.03 15.60 10.11
C GLU A 23 -2.38 14.95 10.46
N LEU A 24 -3.22 15.66 11.22
CA LEU A 24 -4.57 15.19 11.56
C LEU A 24 -5.44 14.95 10.32
N GLY A 25 -5.44 15.90 9.39
CA GLY A 25 -6.17 15.80 8.14
C GLY A 25 -5.65 14.68 7.25
N THR A 26 -4.34 14.42 7.25
CA THR A 26 -3.75 13.29 6.52
C THR A 26 -4.23 11.96 7.08
N VAL A 27 -4.25 11.79 8.41
CA VAL A 27 -4.78 10.58 9.06
C VAL A 27 -6.28 10.43 8.78
N LEU A 28 -7.05 11.51 8.83
CA LEU A 28 -8.48 11.49 8.52
C LEU A 28 -8.76 11.06 7.08
N VAL A 29 -8.10 11.69 6.10
CA VAL A 29 -8.20 11.31 4.69
C VAL A 29 -7.81 9.84 4.51
N ALA A 30 -6.74 9.40 5.17
CA ALA A 30 -6.32 8.01 5.07
C ALA A 30 -7.35 7.04 5.64
N GLY A 31 -7.93 7.34 6.80
CA GLY A 31 -9.01 6.55 7.38
C GLY A 31 -10.24 6.47 6.48
N LEU A 32 -10.65 7.59 5.88
CA LEU A 32 -11.78 7.64 4.95
C LEU A 32 -11.51 6.84 3.68
N VAL A 33 -10.31 6.94 3.09
CA VAL A 33 -9.91 6.16 1.91
C VAL A 33 -9.91 4.67 2.23
N LEU A 34 -9.33 4.27 3.35
CA LEU A 34 -9.29 2.86 3.77
C LEU A 34 -10.70 2.32 4.06
N ALA A 35 -11.56 3.11 4.70
CA ALA A 35 -12.95 2.73 4.94
C ALA A 35 -13.74 2.62 3.61
N ALA A 36 -13.59 3.59 2.71
CA ALA A 36 -14.24 3.56 1.39
C ALA A 36 -13.74 2.39 0.54
N TRP A 37 -12.47 2.02 0.67
CA TRP A 37 -11.93 0.86 -0.02
C TRP A 37 -12.50 -0.43 0.57
N HIS A 38 -12.51 -0.58 1.89
CA HIS A 38 -12.99 -1.79 2.56
C HIS A 38 -14.51 -2.02 2.39
N TYR A 39 -15.33 -0.98 2.53
CA TYR A 39 -16.79 -1.10 2.47
C TYR A 39 -17.38 -0.83 1.09
N GLY A 40 -16.70 -0.03 0.25
CA GLY A 40 -17.17 0.34 -1.08
C GLY A 40 -16.55 -0.54 -2.15
N VAL A 41 -15.31 -0.22 -2.54
CA VAL A 41 -14.65 -0.81 -3.72
C VAL A 41 -14.36 -2.31 -3.55
N ALA A 42 -14.06 -2.77 -2.35
CA ALA A 42 -13.91 -4.20 -2.08
C ALA A 42 -15.25 -4.96 -2.04
N SER A 43 -16.39 -4.27 -2.09
CA SER A 43 -17.71 -4.91 -2.05
C SER A 43 -18.18 -5.35 -3.44
N ARG A 44 -18.75 -6.56 -3.51
CA ARG A 44 -19.37 -7.10 -4.73
C ARG A 44 -20.51 -6.22 -5.27
N HIS A 45 -21.18 -5.47 -4.41
CA HIS A 45 -22.30 -4.61 -4.80
C HIS A 45 -21.85 -3.45 -5.70
N VAL A 46 -20.76 -2.76 -5.33
CA VAL A 46 -20.21 -1.65 -6.13
C VAL A 46 -19.66 -2.18 -7.46
N GLU A 47 -18.98 -3.32 -7.42
CA GLU A 47 -18.44 -3.97 -8.62
C GLU A 47 -19.54 -4.33 -9.62
N THR A 48 -20.65 -4.92 -9.16
CA THR A 48 -21.81 -5.22 -10.01
C THR A 48 -22.46 -3.94 -10.54
N ALA A 49 -22.63 -2.90 -9.71
CA ALA A 49 -23.17 -1.63 -10.18
C ALA A 49 -22.30 -0.96 -11.26
N LEU A 50 -20.97 -1.09 -11.17
CA LEU A 50 -20.06 -0.60 -12.20
C LEU A 50 -20.19 -1.39 -13.50
N LEU A 51 -20.30 -2.71 -13.43
CA LEU A 51 -20.53 -3.57 -14.60
C LEU A 51 -21.86 -3.25 -15.29
N ASP A 52 -22.93 -3.06 -14.51
CA ASP A 52 -24.24 -2.65 -15.02
C ASP A 52 -24.17 -1.27 -15.71
N LEU A 53 -23.45 -0.31 -15.11
CA LEU A 53 -23.26 1.02 -15.66
C LEU A 53 -22.54 1.01 -17.02
N VAL A 54 -21.57 0.11 -17.20
CA VAL A 54 -20.85 -0.04 -18.48
C VAL A 54 -21.54 -1.01 -19.45
N GLY A 55 -22.71 -1.55 -19.10
CA GLY A 55 -23.52 -2.42 -19.96
C GLY A 55 -22.96 -3.82 -20.14
N ILE A 56 -22.21 -4.33 -19.15
CA ILE A 56 -21.59 -5.66 -19.21
C ILE A 56 -22.47 -6.68 -18.49
N THR A 57 -23.13 -7.55 -19.26
CA THR A 57 -24.13 -8.51 -18.73
C THR A 57 -23.81 -9.98 -19.00
N THR A 58 -22.74 -10.28 -19.76
CA THR A 58 -22.39 -11.65 -20.15
C THR A 58 -21.32 -12.27 -19.24
N PRO A 59 -21.41 -13.58 -18.91
CA PRO A 59 -20.44 -14.26 -18.04
C PRO A 59 -18.97 -14.15 -18.46
N ASP A 60 -18.68 -14.22 -19.77
CA ASP A 60 -17.31 -14.12 -20.27
C ASP A 60 -16.71 -12.71 -20.11
N ALA A 61 -17.56 -11.70 -20.21
CA ALA A 61 -17.16 -10.33 -19.94
C ALA A 61 -16.98 -10.09 -18.43
N ASP A 62 -17.73 -10.81 -17.58
CA ASP A 62 -17.57 -10.76 -16.13
C ASP A 62 -16.16 -11.21 -15.71
N ALA A 63 -15.64 -12.29 -16.29
CA ALA A 63 -14.31 -12.83 -15.95
C ALA A 63 -13.13 -11.87 -16.22
N LEU A 64 -13.24 -10.99 -17.23
CA LEU A 64 -12.22 -9.98 -17.54
C LEU A 64 -12.49 -8.65 -16.83
N TRP A 65 -13.71 -8.14 -16.93
CA TRP A 65 -14.01 -6.77 -16.54
C TRP A 65 -14.15 -6.60 -15.05
N ARG A 66 -14.60 -7.63 -14.35
CA ARG A 66 -14.72 -7.61 -12.89
C ARG A 66 -13.38 -7.30 -12.21
N PRO A 67 -12.29 -8.08 -12.41
CA PRO A 67 -11.01 -7.75 -11.80
C PRO A 67 -10.46 -6.40 -12.31
N VAL A 68 -10.60 -6.10 -13.61
CA VAL A 68 -10.16 -4.81 -14.19
C VAL A 68 -10.81 -3.61 -13.50
N LEU A 69 -12.14 -3.63 -13.33
CA LEU A 69 -12.87 -2.55 -12.68
C LEU A 69 -12.52 -2.45 -11.20
N TRP A 70 -12.34 -3.58 -10.51
CA TRP A 70 -11.87 -3.60 -9.12
C TRP A 70 -10.48 -2.95 -8.96
N ALA A 71 -9.51 -3.32 -9.80
CA ALA A 71 -8.16 -2.76 -9.73
C ALA A 71 -8.14 -1.28 -10.11
N ALA A 72 -8.83 -0.90 -11.19
CA ALA A 72 -8.92 0.49 -11.64
C ALA A 72 -9.57 1.37 -10.56
N SER A 73 -10.74 0.99 -10.07
CA SER A 73 -11.46 1.73 -9.03
C SER A 73 -10.67 1.81 -7.72
N SER A 74 -10.02 0.73 -7.30
CA SER A 74 -9.14 0.72 -6.13
C SER A 74 -7.95 1.67 -6.31
N GLY A 75 -7.28 1.61 -7.46
CA GLY A 75 -6.10 2.44 -7.75
C GLY A 75 -6.47 3.93 -7.76
N LEU A 76 -7.59 4.27 -8.38
CA LEU A 76 -8.12 5.63 -8.42
C LEU A 76 -8.56 6.12 -7.03
N LEU A 77 -9.18 5.25 -6.21
CA LEU A 77 -9.60 5.60 -4.85
C LEU A 77 -8.40 5.87 -3.93
N PHE A 78 -7.29 5.16 -4.09
CA PHE A 78 -6.07 5.48 -3.36
C PHE A 78 -5.38 6.74 -3.90
N PHE A 79 -5.35 6.93 -5.23
CA PHE A 79 -4.60 8.01 -5.86
C PHE A 79 -5.30 9.38 -5.78
N ILE A 80 -6.59 9.47 -6.18
CA ILE A 80 -7.28 10.75 -6.37
C ILE A 80 -7.42 11.52 -5.04
N PRO A 81 -7.98 10.95 -3.96
CA PRO A 81 -8.10 11.66 -2.68
C PRO A 81 -6.73 12.03 -2.10
N ALA A 82 -5.72 11.16 -2.24
CA ALA A 82 -4.35 11.45 -1.84
C ALA A 82 -3.77 12.65 -2.62
N ALA A 83 -3.94 12.67 -3.94
CA ALA A 83 -3.42 13.75 -4.78
C ALA A 83 -4.14 15.07 -4.50
N LEU A 84 -5.46 15.04 -4.32
CA LEU A 84 -6.24 16.20 -3.92
C LEU A 84 -5.81 16.69 -2.54
N TRP A 85 -5.59 15.79 -1.58
CA TRP A 85 -5.11 16.16 -0.25
C TRP A 85 -3.73 16.80 -0.28
N VAL A 86 -2.79 16.27 -1.08
CA VAL A 86 -1.47 16.90 -1.25
C VAL A 86 -1.59 18.32 -1.81
N ARG A 87 -2.44 18.52 -2.83
CA ARG A 87 -2.60 19.83 -3.48
C ARG A 87 -3.37 20.84 -2.64
N LEU A 88 -4.46 20.42 -2.01
CA LEU A 88 -5.44 21.30 -1.37
C LEU A 88 -5.29 21.36 0.15
N GLY A 89 -4.93 20.24 0.79
CA GLY A 89 -4.72 20.14 2.23
C GLY A 89 -3.29 20.48 2.63
N LEU A 90 -2.30 19.83 2.01
CA LEU A 90 -0.88 20.08 2.32
C LEU A 90 -0.33 21.33 1.61
N GLY A 91 -0.99 21.80 0.55
CA GLY A 91 -0.51 22.91 -0.27
C GLY A 91 0.77 22.61 -1.05
N GLY A 92 1.10 21.32 -1.22
CA GLY A 92 2.35 20.84 -1.82
C GLY A 92 2.20 20.36 -3.26
N ARG A 93 3.30 19.87 -3.83
CA ARG A 93 3.36 19.17 -5.11
C ARG A 93 3.36 17.66 -4.87
N LEU A 94 2.85 16.89 -5.83
CA LEU A 94 2.90 15.42 -5.74
C LEU A 94 4.35 14.90 -5.67
N SER A 95 5.31 15.62 -6.25
CA SER A 95 6.75 15.34 -6.15
C SER A 95 7.28 15.40 -4.72
N ASP A 96 6.67 16.23 -3.86
CA ASP A 96 7.07 16.35 -2.45
C ASP A 96 6.66 15.10 -1.66
N CYS A 97 5.75 14.31 -2.22
CA CYS A 97 5.34 12.99 -1.75
C CYS A 97 5.91 11.86 -2.65
N GLY A 98 7.05 12.07 -3.29
CA GLY A 98 7.80 11.01 -3.96
C GLY A 98 7.32 10.59 -5.34
N MET A 99 6.39 11.32 -5.97
CA MET A 99 6.01 11.06 -7.39
C MET A 99 7.10 11.45 -8.39
N GLY A 100 8.13 12.18 -7.95
CA GLY A 100 9.29 12.50 -8.78
C GLY A 100 10.19 11.29 -9.03
N ALA A 101 11.05 11.39 -10.04
CA ALA A 101 12.12 10.42 -10.26
C ALA A 101 13.04 10.35 -9.02
N PRO A 102 13.64 9.18 -8.72
CA PRO A 102 14.62 9.05 -7.64
C PRO A 102 15.70 10.12 -7.72
N SER A 103 15.82 10.97 -6.70
CA SER A 103 16.85 12.03 -6.67
C SER A 103 18.22 11.48 -6.27
N ARG A 104 18.23 10.31 -5.66
CA ARG A 104 19.41 9.56 -5.23
C ARG A 104 19.05 8.08 -5.24
N SER A 105 19.95 7.23 -5.72
CA SER A 105 19.79 5.78 -5.65
C SER A 105 21.15 5.15 -5.40
N SER A 106 21.26 4.29 -4.39
CA SER A 106 22.49 3.55 -4.13
C SER A 106 22.39 2.13 -4.67
N LEU A 107 23.52 1.54 -5.06
CA LEU A 107 23.60 0.11 -5.40
C LEU A 107 23.09 -0.77 -4.26
N ARG A 108 23.25 -0.32 -3.01
CA ARG A 108 22.73 -1.02 -1.82
C ARG A 108 21.20 -1.05 -1.80
N ASP A 109 20.54 0.06 -2.13
CA ASP A 109 19.07 0.11 -2.18
C ASP A 109 18.54 -0.74 -3.35
N GLN A 110 19.21 -0.68 -4.51
CA GLN A 110 18.86 -1.53 -5.66
C GLN A 110 19.04 -3.02 -5.32
N ALA A 111 20.17 -3.40 -4.72
CA ALA A 111 20.43 -4.78 -4.30
C ALA A 111 19.42 -5.27 -3.25
N ARG A 112 19.00 -4.41 -2.31
CA ARG A 112 17.93 -4.73 -1.35
C ARG A 112 16.61 -5.02 -2.06
N LEU A 113 16.19 -4.14 -2.98
CA LEU A 113 14.94 -4.34 -3.72
C LEU A 113 14.97 -5.60 -4.57
N VAL A 114 16.04 -5.83 -5.33
CA VAL A 114 16.19 -7.03 -6.18
C VAL A 114 16.27 -8.30 -5.33
N GLY A 115 17.03 -8.27 -4.23
CA GLY A 115 17.13 -9.39 -3.29
C GLY A 115 15.77 -9.70 -2.64
N THR A 116 15.01 -8.68 -2.25
CA THR A 116 13.65 -8.85 -1.74
C THR A 116 12.70 -9.40 -2.80
N LEU A 117 12.76 -8.91 -4.04
CA LEU A 117 11.96 -9.45 -5.14
C LEU A 117 12.26 -10.93 -5.35
N ALA A 118 13.54 -11.30 -5.47
CA ALA A 118 13.95 -12.69 -5.66
C ALA A 118 13.51 -13.59 -4.50
N LEU A 119 13.67 -13.12 -3.26
CA LEU A 119 13.21 -13.82 -2.06
C LEU A 119 11.68 -14.04 -2.09
N LEU A 120 10.91 -12.98 -2.32
CA LEU A 120 9.45 -13.05 -2.32
C LEU A 120 8.93 -13.93 -3.45
N LEU A 121 9.49 -13.83 -4.67
CA LEU A 121 9.13 -14.74 -5.77
C LEU A 121 9.52 -16.18 -5.48
N GLY A 122 10.67 -16.43 -4.86
CA GLY A 122 11.06 -17.76 -4.38
C GLY A 122 10.05 -18.33 -3.37
N LEU A 123 9.60 -17.53 -2.41
CA LEU A 123 8.56 -17.92 -1.47
C LEU A 123 7.22 -18.18 -2.18
N VAL A 124 6.83 -17.34 -3.15
CA VAL A 124 5.63 -17.55 -3.97
C VAL A 124 5.70 -18.89 -4.71
N LEU A 125 6.84 -19.23 -5.32
CA LEU A 125 7.03 -20.52 -6.00
C LEU A 125 6.88 -21.71 -5.04
N LEU A 126 7.35 -21.59 -3.80
CA LEU A 126 7.21 -22.65 -2.79
C LEU A 126 5.76 -22.85 -2.34
N VAL A 127 4.96 -21.78 -2.30
CA VAL A 127 3.58 -21.82 -1.79
C VAL A 127 2.53 -21.89 -2.90
N SER A 128 2.91 -21.76 -4.17
CA SER A 128 1.96 -21.67 -5.29
C SER A 128 1.10 -22.92 -5.46
N GLY A 129 1.61 -24.09 -5.06
CA GLY A 129 0.86 -25.35 -5.06
C GLY A 129 -0.11 -25.52 -3.89
N THR A 130 -0.11 -24.61 -2.90
CA THR A 130 -0.99 -24.75 -1.72
C THR A 130 -2.46 -24.44 -2.07
N PRO A 131 -3.44 -25.07 -1.40
CA PRO A 131 -4.85 -24.71 -1.54
C PRO A 131 -5.12 -23.23 -1.21
N GLU A 132 -4.40 -22.66 -0.24
CA GLU A 132 -4.54 -21.27 0.20
C GLU A 132 -4.24 -20.30 -0.92
N PHE A 133 -3.15 -20.53 -1.65
CA PHE A 133 -2.72 -19.69 -2.75
C PHE A 133 -3.64 -19.82 -3.97
N ARG A 134 -3.96 -21.06 -4.37
CA ARG A 134 -4.80 -21.36 -5.55
C ARG A 134 -6.27 -20.92 -5.41
N ARG A 135 -6.74 -20.66 -4.18
CA ARG A 135 -8.07 -20.07 -3.95
C ARG A 135 -8.16 -18.59 -4.34
N ILE A 136 -7.02 -17.90 -4.45
CA ILE A 136 -6.97 -16.45 -4.66
C ILE A 136 -6.33 -16.10 -6.02
N TYR A 137 -5.27 -16.82 -6.40
CA TYR A 137 -4.51 -16.52 -7.61
C TYR A 137 -4.66 -17.63 -8.67
N PRO A 138 -4.68 -17.28 -9.97
CA PRO A 138 -4.66 -15.91 -10.49
C PRO A 138 -6.00 -15.18 -10.27
N ILE A 139 -5.94 -13.86 -10.09
CA ILE A 139 -7.13 -13.02 -9.88
C ILE A 139 -7.84 -12.74 -11.21
N GLY A 140 -7.08 -12.59 -12.29
CA GLY A 140 -7.62 -12.31 -13.61
C GLY A 140 -6.66 -12.75 -14.73
N HIS A 141 -7.09 -12.56 -15.97
CA HIS A 141 -6.34 -13.03 -17.14
C HIS A 141 -6.25 -11.98 -18.24
N GLY A 142 -5.21 -12.11 -19.06
CA GLY A 142 -5.01 -11.29 -20.25
C GLY A 142 -4.21 -10.00 -20.03
N PRO A 143 -3.75 -9.36 -21.13
CA PRO A 143 -2.82 -8.23 -21.06
C PRO A 143 -3.45 -6.96 -20.48
N LEU A 144 -4.75 -6.72 -20.74
CA LEU A 144 -5.47 -5.57 -20.18
C LEU A 144 -5.52 -5.65 -18.66
N TRP A 145 -5.86 -6.82 -18.13
CA TRP A 145 -5.87 -7.08 -16.68
C TRP A 145 -4.49 -6.80 -16.07
N LEU A 146 -3.43 -7.42 -16.59
CA LEU A 146 -2.08 -7.26 -16.05
C LEU A 146 -1.63 -5.78 -16.08
N PHE A 147 -1.97 -5.04 -17.14
CA PHE A 147 -1.65 -3.62 -17.22
C PHE A 147 -2.38 -2.79 -16.16
N VAL A 148 -3.70 -2.97 -16.02
CA VAL A 148 -4.50 -2.23 -15.04
C VAL A 148 -4.11 -2.62 -13.61
N TYR A 149 -3.84 -3.91 -13.37
CA TYR A 149 -3.38 -4.42 -12.09
C TYR A 149 -2.00 -3.85 -11.71
N ALA A 150 -1.06 -3.77 -12.65
CA ALA A 150 0.22 -3.11 -12.42
C ALA A 150 0.05 -1.60 -12.13
N ALA A 151 -0.78 -0.91 -12.91
CA ALA A 151 -1.04 0.53 -12.72
C ALA A 151 -1.72 0.84 -11.37
N HIS A 152 -2.59 -0.05 -10.90
CA HIS A 152 -3.27 0.06 -9.61
C HIS A 152 -2.29 0.26 -8.44
N PHE A 153 -1.14 -0.42 -8.47
CA PHE A 153 -0.14 -0.29 -7.41
C PHE A 153 0.51 1.08 -7.33
N VAL A 154 0.50 1.88 -8.40
CA VAL A 154 0.98 3.28 -8.33
C VAL A 154 0.12 4.10 -7.37
N GLY A 155 -1.21 3.88 -7.39
CA GLY A 155 -2.13 4.53 -6.44
C GLY A 155 -1.87 4.11 -5.00
N ILE A 156 -1.71 2.81 -4.77
CA ILE A 156 -1.35 2.25 -3.45
C ILE A 156 -0.04 2.84 -2.95
N GLU A 157 1.02 2.80 -3.75
CA GLU A 157 2.33 3.28 -3.33
C GLU A 157 2.35 4.79 -3.09
N PHE A 158 1.65 5.56 -3.93
CA PHE A 158 1.52 7.00 -3.70
C PHE A 158 0.80 7.30 -2.37
N PHE A 159 -0.23 6.54 -2.04
CA PHE A 159 -0.95 6.69 -0.77
C PHE A 159 -0.07 6.34 0.44
N PHE A 160 0.52 5.14 0.48
CA PHE A 160 1.27 4.67 1.66
C PHE A 160 2.70 5.22 1.74
N ARG A 161 3.44 5.30 0.63
CA ARG A 161 4.85 5.74 0.59
C ARG A 161 4.99 7.21 0.24
N GLY A 162 3.96 7.80 -0.35
CA GLY A 162 3.90 9.24 -0.56
C GLY A 162 3.29 9.94 0.64
N VAL A 163 1.96 9.88 0.72
CA VAL A 163 1.15 10.73 1.61
C VAL A 163 1.23 10.33 3.08
N LEU A 164 1.31 9.03 3.40
CA LEU A 164 1.47 8.58 4.79
C LEU A 164 2.91 8.55 5.30
N LEU A 165 3.88 8.97 4.48
CA LEU A 165 5.30 8.91 4.81
C LEU A 165 5.94 10.31 4.86
N PHE A 166 6.02 11.01 3.73
CA PHE A 166 6.79 12.25 3.62
C PHE A 166 6.26 13.41 4.49
N PRO A 167 4.93 13.66 4.59
CA PRO A 167 4.42 14.73 5.46
C PRO A 167 4.78 14.54 6.94
N PHE A 168 4.97 13.29 7.37
CA PHE A 168 5.32 12.96 8.75
C PHE A 168 6.83 12.93 9.00
N GLU A 169 7.67 12.81 7.97
CA GLU A 169 9.13 12.75 8.11
C GLU A 169 9.69 13.96 8.86
N ALA A 170 9.17 15.16 8.61
CA ALA A 170 9.67 16.38 9.26
C ALA A 170 9.55 16.36 10.79
N ARG A 171 8.52 15.70 11.32
CA ARG A 171 8.26 15.60 12.77
C ARG A 171 8.79 14.31 13.39
N TYR A 172 8.68 13.20 12.67
CA TYR A 172 8.96 11.85 13.20
C TYR A 172 10.26 11.25 12.67
N GLY A 173 10.95 11.90 11.73
CA GLY A 173 12.13 11.36 11.07
C GLY A 173 11.87 9.98 10.46
N SER A 174 12.76 9.03 10.73
CA SER A 174 12.58 7.63 10.31
C SER A 174 11.37 6.94 10.96
N GLY A 175 10.83 7.46 12.07
CA GLY A 175 9.60 6.95 12.68
C GLY A 175 8.39 7.03 11.75
N ALA A 176 8.40 7.94 10.77
CA ALA A 176 7.37 8.04 9.74
C ALA A 176 7.21 6.75 8.91
N ILE A 177 8.25 5.90 8.85
CA ILE A 177 8.19 4.58 8.21
C ILE A 177 7.05 3.74 8.77
N LEU A 178 6.83 3.76 10.09
CA LEU A 178 5.77 2.98 10.73
C LEU A 178 4.38 3.52 10.41
N ILE A 179 4.25 4.84 10.23
CA ILE A 179 2.97 5.51 9.93
C ILE A 179 2.43 5.05 8.57
N GLY A 180 3.29 4.89 7.56
CA GLY A 180 2.90 4.34 6.27
C GLY A 180 2.84 2.81 6.24
N ALA A 181 3.81 2.13 6.86
CA ALA A 181 3.98 0.68 6.73
C ALA A 181 2.97 -0.15 7.52
N LEU A 182 2.52 0.31 8.70
CA LEU A 182 1.56 -0.46 9.51
C LEU A 182 0.18 -0.51 8.85
N PRO A 183 -0.44 0.62 8.44
CA PRO A 183 -1.71 0.57 7.71
C PRO A 183 -1.62 -0.23 6.42
N TYR A 184 -0.48 -0.17 5.72
CA TYR A 184 -0.21 -0.99 4.54
C TYR A 184 -0.24 -2.50 4.85
N ALA A 185 0.43 -2.94 5.92
CA ALA A 185 0.42 -4.34 6.32
C ALA A 185 -1.00 -4.80 6.71
N MET A 186 -1.79 -3.92 7.34
CA MET A 186 -3.18 -4.21 7.72
C MET A 186 -4.08 -4.49 6.51
N THR A 187 -3.82 -3.90 5.34
CA THR A 187 -4.59 -4.22 4.12
C THR A 187 -4.37 -5.66 3.63
N HIS A 188 -3.34 -6.34 4.13
CA HIS A 188 -3.02 -7.72 3.76
C HIS A 188 -3.59 -8.75 4.74
N PHE A 189 -4.31 -8.36 5.79
CA PHE A 189 -4.81 -9.31 6.80
C PHE A 189 -5.82 -10.34 6.26
N GLN A 190 -6.41 -10.09 5.08
CA GLN A 190 -7.32 -11.02 4.40
C GLN A 190 -6.60 -11.88 3.34
N LYS A 191 -5.29 -11.71 3.15
CA LYS A 191 -4.47 -12.47 2.20
C LYS A 191 -3.97 -13.78 2.81
N PRO A 192 -3.39 -14.71 2.02
CA PRO A 192 -2.77 -15.91 2.56
C PRO A 192 -1.80 -15.56 3.70
N PRO A 193 -1.72 -16.36 4.78
CA PRO A 193 -0.98 -15.98 5.99
C PRO A 193 0.49 -15.59 5.72
N LEU A 194 1.16 -16.27 4.80
CA LEU A 194 2.54 -15.95 4.44
C LEU A 194 2.68 -14.63 3.66
N GLU A 195 1.70 -14.30 2.81
CA GLU A 195 1.64 -12.99 2.15
C GLU A 195 1.40 -11.87 3.18
N ALA A 196 0.46 -12.08 4.10
CA ALA A 196 0.18 -11.13 5.18
C ALA A 196 1.41 -10.89 6.07
N LEU A 197 2.11 -11.95 6.47
CA LEU A 197 3.33 -11.86 7.27
C LEU A 197 4.49 -11.19 6.53
N ALA A 198 4.65 -11.48 5.23
CA ALA A 198 5.69 -10.86 4.40
C ALA A 198 5.43 -9.37 4.10
N SER A 199 4.16 -8.94 4.14
CA SER A 199 3.77 -7.56 3.81
C SER A 199 4.39 -6.51 4.73
N LEU A 200 4.54 -6.80 6.03
CA LEU A 200 5.12 -5.86 6.98
C LEU A 200 6.62 -5.59 6.72
N PRO A 201 7.53 -6.59 6.71
CA PRO A 201 8.94 -6.34 6.44
C PRO A 201 9.17 -5.77 5.04
N ALA A 202 8.44 -6.24 4.01
CA ALA A 202 8.49 -5.64 2.68
C ALA A 202 8.03 -4.17 2.72
N GLY A 203 6.97 -3.88 3.47
CA GLY A 203 6.41 -2.55 3.60
C GLY A 203 7.34 -1.56 4.30
N LEU A 204 8.01 -2.00 5.36
CA LEU A 204 9.06 -1.25 6.06
C LEU A 204 10.24 -0.95 5.15
N LEU A 205 10.71 -1.96 4.40
CA LEU A 205 11.81 -1.78 3.44
C LEU A 205 11.44 -0.75 2.36
N MET A 206 10.27 -0.89 1.74
CA MET A 206 9.82 0.03 0.69
C MET A 206 9.70 1.47 1.21
N ALA A 207 9.18 1.67 2.42
CA ALA A 207 9.12 3.00 3.04
C ALA A 207 10.52 3.57 3.35
N ALA A 208 11.45 2.75 3.86
CA ALA A 208 12.84 3.17 4.07
C ALA A 208 13.53 3.56 2.76
N VAL A 209 13.33 2.77 1.70
CA VAL A 209 13.85 3.06 0.36
C VAL A 209 13.19 4.32 -0.22
N ALA A 210 11.91 4.57 0.03
CA ALA A 210 11.24 5.78 -0.42
C ALA A 210 11.83 7.04 0.23
N LEU A 211 12.08 7.03 1.55
CA LEU A 211 12.79 8.14 2.23
C LEU A 211 14.22 8.32 1.70
N ASN A 212 14.92 7.22 1.49
CA ASN A 212 16.28 7.24 0.96
C ASN A 212 16.32 7.78 -0.46
N THR A 213 15.43 7.36 -1.35
CA THR A 213 15.47 7.73 -2.77
C THR A 213 14.68 8.99 -3.10
N ARG A 214 13.88 9.47 -2.15
CA ARG A 214 12.88 10.54 -2.33
C ARG A 214 11.87 10.20 -3.43
N SER A 215 11.55 8.93 -3.59
CA SER A 215 10.68 8.44 -4.68
C SER A 215 9.93 7.17 -4.31
N ILE A 216 8.68 7.07 -4.76
CA ILE A 216 7.86 5.85 -4.58
C ILE A 216 8.18 4.78 -5.64
N TRP A 217 8.76 5.18 -6.78
CA TRP A 217 8.91 4.32 -7.95
C TRP A 217 9.71 3.03 -7.70
N PRO A 218 10.80 3.03 -6.90
CA PRO A 218 11.51 1.79 -6.59
C PRO A 218 10.66 0.80 -5.78
N GLY A 219 9.84 1.29 -4.85
CA GLY A 219 8.86 0.48 -4.11
C GLY A 219 7.75 -0.03 -5.02
N ALA A 220 7.20 0.83 -5.88
CA ALA A 220 6.20 0.45 -6.87
C ALA A 220 6.69 -0.65 -7.82
N ALA A 221 7.94 -0.57 -8.28
CA ALA A 221 8.54 -1.61 -9.12
C ALA A 221 8.63 -2.96 -8.38
N LEU A 222 9.04 -2.95 -7.10
CA LEU A 222 9.05 -4.16 -6.28
C LEU A 222 7.63 -4.73 -6.09
N HIS A 223 6.67 -3.87 -5.75
CA HIS A 223 5.29 -4.28 -5.51
C HIS A 223 4.66 -4.88 -6.77
N VAL A 224 4.76 -4.19 -7.91
CA VAL A 224 4.31 -4.68 -9.22
C VAL A 224 5.00 -5.99 -9.58
N GLY A 225 6.32 -6.09 -9.37
CA GLY A 225 7.08 -7.31 -9.68
C GLY A 225 6.59 -8.54 -8.91
N VAL A 226 6.31 -8.39 -7.61
CA VAL A 226 5.77 -9.48 -6.79
C VAL A 226 4.33 -9.79 -7.20
N ALA A 227 3.48 -8.77 -7.38
CA ALA A 227 2.08 -8.93 -7.72
C ALA A 227 1.85 -9.59 -9.09
N VAL A 228 2.56 -9.12 -10.12
CA VAL A 228 2.52 -9.73 -11.46
C VAL A 228 3.17 -11.12 -11.43
N GLY A 229 4.25 -11.29 -10.67
CA GLY A 229 4.88 -12.61 -10.48
C GLY A 229 3.91 -13.64 -9.92
N MET A 230 3.08 -13.28 -8.95
CA MET A 230 2.03 -14.15 -8.40
C MET A 230 1.01 -14.58 -9.47
N GLU A 231 0.51 -13.63 -10.28
CA GLU A 231 -0.43 -13.93 -11.37
C GLU A 231 0.18 -14.88 -12.41
N LEU A 232 1.43 -14.64 -12.82
CA LEU A 232 2.12 -15.45 -13.82
C LEU A 232 2.46 -16.85 -13.31
N ILE A 233 2.94 -16.96 -12.08
CA ILE A 233 3.25 -18.25 -11.45
C ILE A 233 1.96 -19.07 -11.30
N ALA A 234 0.88 -18.45 -10.82
CA ALA A 234 -0.40 -19.11 -10.65
C ALA A 234 -1.02 -19.55 -11.99
N GLY A 235 -0.94 -18.69 -13.01
CA GLY A 235 -1.52 -18.97 -14.34
C GLY A 235 -0.69 -19.90 -15.23
N SER A 236 0.46 -20.38 -14.77
CA SER A 236 1.37 -21.27 -15.52
C SER A 236 1.20 -22.77 -15.25
N GLY A 237 0.34 -23.14 -14.30
CA GLY A 237 0.02 -24.53 -13.93
C GLY A 237 -1.45 -24.86 -14.11
#